data_AF-A0A081P1P1-F1
#
_entry.id   AF-A0A081P1P1-F1
#
_cell.length_a   1.000
_cell.length_b   1.000
_cell.length_c   1.000
_cell.angle_alpha   90.00
_cell.angle_beta   90.00
_cell.angle_gamma   90.00
#
_symmetry.space_group_name_H-M   'P 1'
#
loop_
_entity.id
_entity.type
_entity.pdbx_description
1 polymer ?
#
loop_
_entity_poly.entity_id
_entity_poly.type
_entity_poly.pdbx_seq_one_letter_code
_entity_poly.pdbx_strand_id
1 'polypeptide(L)'
;MLRLMPLVQNESMKIFRRWRTWVMTASLIVFMTLLSTVQFMDKPNDQRDWKTRLTANIQQTEQMMSDARMGEGQKQRLQESILHDRYAIEHDIPVNERSLWNPVTLGTSLISLITIFTIVVAADNVAGEFSGGTIKLILIRPAKRWKVLLSKYIASLGFALFLLVTVFAASWLLGIGLYGTGALHQPILDVRDGIVIEHSMVASLLQTYALNSVSLVMMATFGFMISTVFRSSSFAIGGSIALLFVGTSIVHGLREYPWVKYVLFAHLDLTQYIKGKPLIEGMTLGFSVMMLLAYFVLFMALSFFIFGKRDVAA
;
A
#
# COMPACT_ATOMS: atom_id res chain seq x y z
N MET A 1 15.27 -35.35 -1.01
CA MET A 1 14.18 -34.39 -1.36
C MET A 1 14.67 -32.98 -1.06
N LEU A 2 14.73 -32.08 -2.05
CA LEU A 2 15.06 -30.67 -1.77
C LEU A 2 14.01 -30.04 -0.84
N ARG A 3 14.50 -29.40 0.24
CA ARG A 3 13.68 -28.57 1.16
C ARG A 3 13.23 -27.30 0.41
N LEU A 4 12.12 -26.69 0.82
CA LEU A 4 11.57 -25.48 0.17
C LEU A 4 12.52 -24.28 0.35
N MET A 5 13.16 -24.16 1.51
CA MET A 5 13.99 -23.01 1.87
C MET A 5 15.17 -22.75 0.91
N PRO A 6 15.98 -23.75 0.50
CA PRO A 6 17.01 -23.55 -0.53
C PRO A 6 16.48 -23.05 -1.87
N LEU A 7 15.26 -23.44 -2.26
CA LEU A 7 14.64 -22.95 -3.49
C LEU A 7 14.27 -21.47 -3.35
N VAL A 8 13.67 -21.09 -2.22
CA VAL A 8 13.36 -19.68 -1.93
C VAL A 8 14.63 -18.84 -1.93
N GLN A 9 15.68 -19.29 -1.24
CA GLN A 9 16.98 -18.61 -1.22
C GLN A 9 17.56 -18.43 -2.63
N ASN A 10 17.49 -19.46 -3.47
CA ASN A 10 17.95 -19.38 -4.86
C ASN A 10 17.17 -18.35 -5.67
N GLU A 11 15.84 -18.35 -5.57
CA GLU A 11 15.01 -17.37 -6.27
C GLU A 11 15.22 -15.95 -5.73
N SER A 12 15.37 -15.76 -4.42
CA SER A 12 15.73 -14.47 -3.82
C SER A 12 17.10 -13.99 -4.32
N MET A 13 18.12 -14.84 -4.33
CA MET A 13 19.45 -14.47 -4.87
C MET A 13 19.37 -14.04 -6.34
N LYS A 14 18.55 -14.70 -7.17
CA LYS A 14 18.34 -14.29 -8.56
C LYS A 14 17.71 -12.89 -8.64
N ILE A 15 16.78 -12.54 -7.75
CA ILE A 15 16.16 -11.21 -7.72
C ILE A 15 17.22 -10.16 -7.34
N PHE A 16 17.95 -10.36 -6.23
CA PHE A 16 18.91 -9.37 -5.72
C PHE A 16 20.20 -9.22 -6.54
N ARG A 17 20.58 -10.22 -7.34
CA ARG A 17 21.75 -10.12 -8.25
C ARG A 17 21.48 -9.28 -9.50
N ARG A 18 20.23 -9.00 -9.84
CA ARG A 18 19.90 -8.18 -11.02
C ARG A 18 20.10 -6.70 -10.70
N TRP A 19 20.86 -6.00 -11.53
CA TRP A 19 21.10 -4.55 -11.40
C TRP A 19 19.82 -3.73 -11.25
N ARG A 20 18.77 -4.07 -12.03
CA ARG A 20 17.47 -3.38 -11.98
C ARG A 20 16.82 -3.37 -10.59
N THR A 21 17.08 -4.37 -9.75
CA THR A 21 16.56 -4.44 -8.37
C THR A 21 17.14 -3.32 -7.52
N TRP A 22 18.44 -3.04 -7.69
CA TRP A 22 19.11 -1.93 -7.01
C TRP A 22 18.67 -0.58 -7.57
N VAL A 23 18.42 -0.49 -8.88
CA VAL A 23 17.83 0.73 -9.48
C VAL A 23 16.44 1.02 -8.90
N MET A 24 15.56 0.01 -8.77
CA MET A 24 14.25 0.15 -8.13
C MET A 24 14.35 0.59 -6.67
N THR A 25 15.30 0.01 -5.92
CA THR A 25 15.49 0.34 -4.51
C THR A 25 16.04 1.77 -4.35
N ALA A 26 17.03 2.13 -5.15
CA ALA A 26 17.62 3.47 -5.14
C ALA A 26 16.61 4.54 -5.58
N SER A 27 15.80 4.28 -6.61
CA SER A 27 14.77 5.23 -7.06
C SER A 27 13.71 5.46 -5.99
N LEU A 28 13.32 4.43 -5.23
CA LEU A 28 12.42 4.59 -4.08
C LEU A 28 13.03 5.50 -3.02
N ILE A 29 14.31 5.30 -2.67
CA ILE A 29 14.98 6.14 -1.67
C ILE A 29 15.10 7.59 -2.16
N VAL A 30 15.47 7.79 -3.43
CA VAL A 30 15.57 9.13 -4.02
C VAL A 30 14.22 9.83 -4.01
N PHE A 31 13.17 9.16 -4.47
CA PHE A 31 11.83 9.74 -4.52
C PHE A 31 11.31 10.02 -3.10
N MET A 32 11.57 9.13 -2.15
CA MET A 32 11.23 9.33 -0.74
C MET A 32 11.96 10.54 -0.14
N THR A 33 13.24 10.69 -0.42
CA THR A 33 14.06 11.80 0.06
C THR A 33 13.56 13.12 -0.52
N LEU A 34 13.31 13.15 -1.84
CA LEU A 34 12.79 14.32 -2.54
C LEU A 34 11.43 14.77 -2.00
N LEU A 35 10.48 13.84 -1.84
CA LEU A 35 9.16 14.18 -1.29
C LEU A 35 9.26 14.70 0.16
N SER A 36 10.14 14.09 0.97
CA SER A 36 10.33 14.48 2.36
C SER A 36 10.97 15.86 2.50
N THR A 37 11.95 16.20 1.66
CA THR A 37 12.61 17.51 1.68
C THR A 37 11.69 18.62 1.15
N VAL A 38 10.92 18.36 0.09
CA VAL A 38 9.91 19.31 -0.42
C VAL A 38 8.88 19.61 0.67
N GLN A 39 8.33 18.57 1.32
CA GLN A 39 7.37 18.76 2.42
C GLN A 39 7.98 19.49 3.62
N PHE A 40 9.26 19.24 3.93
CA PHE A 40 9.97 19.94 4.99
C PHE A 40 10.14 21.43 4.70
N MET A 41 10.45 21.79 3.45
CA MET A 41 10.63 23.18 3.01
C MET A 41 9.31 23.96 2.99
N ASP A 42 8.21 23.33 2.61
CA ASP A 42 6.90 23.96 2.47
C ASP A 42 6.25 24.32 3.83
N LYS A 43 6.51 23.52 4.86
CA LYS A 43 5.85 23.69 6.17
C LYS A 43 6.51 24.78 7.00
N PRO A 44 5.78 25.77 7.56
CA PRO A 44 6.36 26.80 8.42
C PRO A 44 6.98 26.20 9.71
N ASN A 45 8.07 26.79 10.19
CA ASN A 45 8.86 26.27 11.32
C ASN A 45 8.39 26.76 12.70
N ASP A 46 7.15 27.22 12.84
CA ASP A 46 6.74 27.92 14.05
C ASP A 46 5.89 27.06 14.99
N GLN A 47 6.56 26.51 16.01
CA GLN A 47 5.91 25.72 17.07
C GLN A 47 5.18 26.62 18.08
N ARG A 48 5.36 27.95 18.09
CA ARG A 48 4.71 28.84 19.07
C ARG A 48 3.36 29.36 18.58
N ASP A 49 3.17 29.48 17.27
CA ASP A 49 1.97 30.08 16.66
C ASP A 49 0.86 29.08 16.32
N TRP A 50 1.00 27.80 16.68
CA TRP A 50 0.04 26.78 16.32
C TRP A 50 -1.38 27.05 16.83
N LYS A 51 -1.54 27.62 18.04
CA LYS A 51 -2.86 28.02 18.59
C LYS A 51 -3.48 29.15 17.79
N THR A 52 -2.69 30.17 17.46
CA THR A 52 -3.13 31.31 16.64
C THR A 52 -3.62 30.84 15.27
N ARG A 53 -2.85 29.94 14.64
CA ARG A 53 -3.22 29.35 13.35
C ARG A 53 -4.46 28.46 13.43
N LEU A 54 -4.57 27.58 14.42
CA LEU A 54 -5.78 26.76 14.59
C LEU A 54 -7.01 27.64 14.86
N THR A 55 -6.86 28.71 15.63
CA THR A 55 -7.94 29.69 15.83
C THR A 55 -8.34 30.36 14.51
N ALA A 56 -7.38 30.74 13.67
CA ALA A 56 -7.65 31.27 12.33
C ALA A 56 -8.32 30.23 11.42
N ASN A 57 -7.87 28.97 11.45
CA ASN A 57 -8.46 27.85 10.69
C ASN A 57 -9.91 27.59 11.12
N ILE A 58 -10.20 27.58 12.42
CA ILE A 58 -11.55 27.44 12.97
C ILE A 58 -12.44 28.56 12.43
N GLN A 59 -11.99 29.82 12.53
CA GLN A 59 -12.76 30.96 12.06
C GLN A 59 -13.03 30.92 10.55
N GLN A 60 -12.03 30.55 9.75
CA GLN A 60 -12.18 30.36 8.31
C GLN A 60 -13.15 29.21 7.98
N THR A 61 -13.08 28.12 8.73
CA THR A 61 -13.94 26.95 8.53
C THR A 61 -15.40 27.25 8.93
N GLU A 62 -15.60 28.01 10.00
CA GLU A 62 -16.92 28.52 10.41
C GLU A 62 -17.52 29.44 9.35
N GLN A 63 -16.71 30.30 8.72
CA GLN A 63 -17.15 31.13 7.60
C GLN A 63 -17.55 30.28 6.38
N MET A 64 -16.77 29.25 6.03
CA MET A 64 -17.14 28.33 4.96
C MET A 64 -18.48 27.63 5.25
N MET A 65 -18.71 27.18 6.49
CA MET A 65 -19.97 26.53 6.88
C MET A 65 -21.19 27.46 6.81
N SER A 66 -21.01 28.77 6.88
CA SER A 66 -22.09 29.75 6.78
C SER A 66 -22.70 29.86 5.37
N ASP A 67 -22.05 29.29 4.35
CA ASP A 67 -22.60 29.21 3.01
C ASP A 67 -23.84 28.29 2.97
N ALA A 68 -25.01 28.90 2.70
CA ALA A 68 -26.29 28.21 2.62
C ALA A 68 -26.36 27.15 1.51
N ARG A 69 -25.46 27.18 0.52
CA ARG A 69 -25.41 26.19 -0.58
C ARG A 69 -24.68 24.89 -0.21
N MET A 70 -24.11 24.82 0.99
CA MET A 70 -23.32 23.67 1.41
C MET A 70 -24.19 22.47 1.81
N GLY A 71 -23.89 21.29 1.24
CA GLY A 71 -24.61 20.05 1.58
C GLY A 71 -24.30 19.57 3.00
N GLU A 72 -25.27 18.87 3.62
CA GLU A 72 -25.19 18.32 4.99
C GLU A 72 -23.88 17.52 5.24
N GLY A 73 -23.50 16.63 4.31
CA GLY A 73 -22.28 15.82 4.44
C GLY A 73 -20.96 16.60 4.23
N GLN A 74 -21.01 17.83 3.73
CA GLN A 74 -19.86 18.74 3.73
C GLN A 74 -19.80 19.52 5.06
N LYS A 75 -20.94 20.01 5.55
CA LYS A 75 -21.04 20.67 6.86
C LYS A 75 -20.53 19.78 7.99
N GLN A 76 -20.92 18.50 8.00
CA GLN A 76 -20.45 17.55 9.01
C GLN A 76 -18.91 17.38 9.00
N ARG A 77 -18.28 17.33 7.82
CA ARG A 77 -16.81 17.23 7.71
C ARG A 77 -16.09 18.48 8.24
N LEU A 78 -16.67 19.65 8.01
CA LEU A 78 -16.13 20.91 8.53
C LEU A 78 -16.32 21.01 10.06
N GLN A 79 -17.46 20.53 10.58
CA GLN A 79 -17.68 20.41 12.03
C GLN A 79 -16.68 19.46 12.70
N GLU A 80 -16.43 18.28 12.11
CA GLU A 80 -15.39 17.34 12.58
C GLU A 80 -14.01 18.03 12.64
N SER A 81 -13.65 18.82 11.62
CA SER A 81 -12.39 19.58 11.58
C SER A 81 -12.31 20.66 12.67
N ILE A 82 -13.38 21.41 12.92
CA ILE A 82 -13.41 22.42 13.99
C ILE A 82 -13.29 21.76 15.35
N LEU A 83 -13.99 20.64 15.57
CA LEU A 83 -13.95 19.89 16.82
C LEU A 83 -12.54 19.35 17.10
N HIS A 84 -11.87 18.82 16.07
CA HIS A 84 -10.46 18.44 16.13
C HIS A 84 -9.56 19.61 16.58
N ASP A 85 -9.66 20.76 15.91
CA ASP A 85 -8.80 21.91 16.15
C ASP A 85 -9.05 22.54 17.53
N ARG A 86 -10.31 22.62 17.96
CA ARG A 86 -10.68 23.08 19.31
C ARG A 86 -10.14 22.15 20.38
N TYR A 87 -10.33 20.84 20.24
CA TYR A 87 -9.83 19.86 21.20
C TYR A 87 -8.30 19.95 21.35
N ALA A 88 -7.59 20.10 20.23
CA ALA A 88 -6.14 20.26 20.24
C ALA A 88 -5.71 21.50 21.04
N ILE A 89 -6.38 22.65 20.85
CA ILE A 89 -6.12 23.89 21.61
C ILE A 89 -6.41 23.68 23.10
N GLU A 90 -7.56 23.07 23.43
CA GLU A 90 -8.04 22.86 24.81
C GLU A 90 -7.12 21.94 25.61
N HIS A 91 -6.59 20.88 24.98
CA HIS A 91 -5.71 19.89 25.63
C HIS A 91 -4.22 20.23 25.48
N ASP A 92 -3.89 21.40 24.95
CA ASP A 92 -2.51 21.86 24.69
C ASP A 92 -1.68 20.86 23.86
N ILE A 93 -2.33 20.20 22.90
CA ILE A 93 -1.71 19.21 22.01
C ILE A 93 -1.24 19.94 20.75
N PRO A 94 0.07 20.22 20.59
CA PRO A 94 0.55 20.88 19.40
C PRO A 94 0.29 19.98 18.19
N VAL A 95 -0.59 20.43 17.29
CA VAL A 95 -0.79 19.82 15.97
C VAL A 95 0.44 20.16 15.13
N ASN A 96 1.48 19.38 15.33
CA ASN A 96 2.80 19.68 14.83
C ASN A 96 2.87 19.29 13.35
N GLU A 97 2.79 20.30 12.47
CA GLU A 97 2.94 20.06 11.04
C GLU A 97 4.32 19.51 10.72
N ARG A 98 5.36 19.89 11.49
CA ARG A 98 6.73 19.41 11.35
C ARG A 98 7.01 18.23 12.30
N SER A 99 6.41 17.09 12.00
CA SER A 99 6.57 15.86 12.76
C SER A 99 7.53 14.88 12.07
N LEU A 100 8.31 14.11 12.85
CA LEU A 100 9.14 13.00 12.33
C LEU A 100 8.31 11.92 11.62
N TRP A 101 7.01 11.85 11.92
CA TRP A 101 6.07 10.93 11.31
C TRP A 101 5.64 11.35 9.91
N ASN A 102 5.94 12.58 9.47
CA ASN A 102 5.60 13.08 8.15
C ASN A 102 6.22 12.25 7.03
N PRO A 103 7.56 12.05 6.96
CA PRO A 103 8.14 11.13 6.00
C PRO A 103 7.53 9.73 6.10
N VAL A 104 7.35 9.17 7.30
CA VAL A 104 6.78 7.82 7.46
C VAL A 104 5.37 7.73 6.88
N THR A 105 4.55 8.77 7.07
CA THR A 105 3.22 8.87 6.47
C THR A 105 3.30 8.99 4.95
N LEU A 106 4.19 9.81 4.41
CA LEU A 106 4.43 9.90 2.96
C LEU A 106 4.89 8.56 2.36
N GLY A 107 5.64 7.77 3.13
CA GLY A 107 6.08 6.43 2.75
C GLY A 107 4.93 5.48 2.43
N THR A 108 3.73 5.69 3.01
CA THR A 108 2.53 4.90 2.68
C THR A 108 2.10 5.09 1.23
N SER A 109 2.23 6.30 0.66
CA SER A 109 1.93 6.58 -0.75
C SER A 109 2.86 5.83 -1.70
N LEU A 110 4.10 5.56 -1.27
CA LEU A 110 5.08 4.79 -2.05
C LEU A 110 4.77 3.29 -2.11
N ILE A 111 3.85 2.78 -1.29
CA ILE A 111 3.44 1.37 -1.35
C ILE A 111 2.84 1.03 -2.73
N SER A 112 2.19 1.98 -3.39
CA SER A 112 1.72 1.83 -4.77
C SER A 112 2.87 1.56 -5.75
N LEU A 113 3.97 2.31 -5.63
CA LEU A 113 5.18 2.12 -6.44
C LEU A 113 5.90 0.81 -6.10
N ILE A 114 5.96 0.44 -4.81
CA ILE A 114 6.46 -0.87 -4.38
C ILE A 114 5.62 -2.00 -5.00
N THR A 115 4.30 -1.82 -5.08
CA THR A 115 3.38 -2.78 -5.71
C THR A 115 3.72 -2.95 -7.19
N ILE A 116 3.96 -1.86 -7.91
CA ILE A 116 4.38 -1.89 -9.32
C ILE A 116 5.70 -2.65 -9.48
N PHE A 117 6.72 -2.33 -8.69
CA PHE A 117 8.01 -3.03 -8.76
C PHE A 117 7.89 -4.51 -8.41
N THR A 118 7.05 -4.85 -7.44
CA THR A 118 6.76 -6.23 -7.07
C THR A 118 6.06 -6.97 -8.20
N ILE A 119 5.08 -6.36 -8.88
CA ILE A 119 4.42 -6.92 -10.06
C ILE A 119 5.46 -7.20 -11.15
N VAL A 120 6.37 -6.26 -11.43
CA VAL A 120 7.43 -6.44 -12.44
C VAL A 120 8.32 -7.63 -12.10
N VAL A 121 8.77 -7.73 -10.85
CA VAL A 121 9.62 -8.84 -10.41
C VAL A 121 8.86 -10.16 -10.39
N ALA A 122 7.63 -10.19 -9.89
CA ALA A 122 6.79 -11.39 -9.84
C ALA A 122 6.46 -11.91 -11.25
N ALA A 123 6.11 -11.01 -12.17
CA ALA A 123 5.81 -11.35 -13.55
C ALA A 123 7.04 -11.91 -14.27
N ASP A 124 8.19 -11.23 -14.17
CA ASP A 124 9.39 -11.67 -14.87
C ASP A 124 10.02 -12.94 -14.27
N ASN A 125 9.82 -13.19 -12.97
CA ASN A 125 10.35 -14.38 -12.31
C ASN A 125 9.71 -15.69 -12.83
N VAL A 126 8.48 -15.62 -13.35
CA VAL A 126 7.80 -16.78 -13.95
C VAL A 126 7.92 -16.75 -15.47
N ALA A 127 7.40 -15.72 -16.13
CA ALA A 127 7.35 -15.66 -17.59
C ALA A 127 8.73 -15.51 -18.25
N GLY A 128 9.68 -14.85 -17.59
CA GLY A 128 11.05 -14.67 -18.12
C GLY A 128 11.81 -15.99 -18.31
N GLU A 129 11.47 -17.04 -17.56
CA GLU A 129 12.07 -18.36 -17.74
C GLU A 129 11.48 -19.12 -18.94
N PHE A 130 10.21 -18.87 -19.28
CA PHE A 130 9.59 -19.39 -20.50
C PHE A 130 10.18 -18.71 -21.74
N SER A 131 10.28 -17.38 -21.74
CA SER A 131 10.83 -16.64 -22.89
C SER A 131 12.33 -16.89 -23.10
N GLY A 132 13.09 -17.07 -22.02
CA GLY A 132 14.53 -17.35 -22.07
C GLY A 132 14.92 -18.81 -22.28
N GLY A 133 13.96 -19.75 -22.42
CA GLY A 133 14.21 -21.19 -22.60
C GLY A 133 14.84 -21.91 -21.40
N THR A 134 15.23 -21.18 -20.35
CA THR A 134 15.86 -21.72 -19.12
C THR A 134 14.93 -22.62 -18.31
N ILE A 135 13.63 -22.61 -18.61
CA ILE A 135 12.67 -23.52 -17.98
C ILE A 135 12.98 -25.00 -18.26
N LYS A 136 13.68 -25.31 -19.36
CA LYS A 136 14.19 -26.66 -19.66
C LYS A 136 15.26 -27.09 -18.64
N LEU A 137 16.05 -26.16 -18.09
CA LEU A 137 17.06 -26.43 -17.05
C LEU A 137 16.42 -26.74 -15.69
N ILE A 138 15.20 -26.25 -15.46
CA ILE A 138 14.44 -26.52 -14.23
C ILE A 138 13.93 -27.96 -14.23
N LEU A 139 13.61 -28.51 -15.40
CA LEU A 139 13.10 -29.88 -15.55
C LEU A 139 14.14 -30.97 -15.26
N ILE A 140 15.44 -30.63 -15.29
CA ILE A 140 16.53 -31.56 -14.99
C ILE A 140 16.76 -31.68 -13.47
N ARG A 141 16.24 -30.73 -12.66
CA ARG A 141 16.40 -30.75 -11.20
C ARG A 141 15.34 -31.62 -10.52
N PRO A 142 15.70 -32.42 -9.48
CA PRO A 142 14.76 -33.28 -8.75
C PRO A 142 13.89 -32.49 -7.75
N ALA A 143 13.13 -31.50 -8.24
CA ALA A 143 12.21 -30.69 -7.46
C ALA A 143 10.78 -30.80 -8.01
N LYS A 144 9.78 -30.97 -7.12
CA LYS A 144 8.37 -30.97 -7.53
C LYS A 144 8.00 -29.59 -8.11
N ARG A 145 7.31 -29.54 -9.25
CA ARG A 145 6.92 -28.30 -9.96
C ARG A 145 6.25 -27.27 -9.04
N TRP A 146 5.32 -27.71 -8.19
CA TRP A 146 4.63 -26.83 -7.23
C TRP A 146 5.60 -26.17 -6.23
N LYS A 147 6.68 -26.85 -5.82
CA LYS A 147 7.69 -26.26 -4.91
C LYS A 147 8.47 -25.15 -5.60
N VAL A 148 8.73 -25.29 -6.90
CA VAL A 148 9.42 -24.27 -7.70
C VAL A 148 8.55 -23.04 -7.87
N LEU A 149 7.27 -23.22 -8.22
CA LEU A 149 6.33 -22.10 -8.35
C LEU A 149 6.14 -21.39 -7.01
N LEU A 150 5.95 -22.16 -5.93
CA LEU A 150 5.82 -21.62 -4.58
C LEU A 150 7.07 -20.86 -4.14
N SER A 151 8.28 -21.36 -4.42
CA SER A 151 9.51 -20.65 -4.07
C SER A 151 9.65 -19.32 -4.80
N LYS A 152 9.20 -19.25 -6.06
CA LYS A 152 9.19 -18.00 -6.84
C LYS A 152 8.23 -17.00 -6.24
N TYR A 153 7.02 -17.44 -5.90
CA TYR A 153 6.01 -16.60 -5.27
C TYR A 153 6.50 -16.05 -3.92
N ILE A 154 7.04 -16.91 -3.05
CA ILE A 154 7.60 -16.49 -1.75
C ILE A 154 8.77 -15.52 -1.96
N ALA A 155 9.66 -15.77 -2.92
CA ALA A 155 10.78 -14.87 -3.20
C ALA A 155 10.31 -13.49 -3.69
N SER A 156 9.25 -13.43 -4.50
CA SER A 156 8.61 -12.19 -4.95
C SER A 156 7.95 -11.43 -3.79
N LEU A 157 7.26 -12.11 -2.87
CA LEU A 157 6.75 -11.49 -1.65
C LEU A 157 7.87 -11.04 -0.70
N GLY A 158 8.96 -11.80 -0.62
CA GLY A 158 10.15 -11.41 0.14
C GLY A 158 10.79 -10.13 -0.41
N PHE A 159 10.80 -9.97 -1.74
CA PHE A 159 11.23 -8.72 -2.37
C PHE A 159 10.30 -7.54 -2.03
N ALA A 160 8.99 -7.74 -2.03
CA ALA A 160 8.04 -6.72 -1.58
C ALA A 160 8.28 -6.30 -0.12
N LEU A 161 8.45 -7.27 0.77
CA LEU A 161 8.74 -7.03 2.18
C LEU A 161 10.06 -6.27 2.35
N PHE A 162 11.10 -6.63 1.60
CA PHE A 162 12.36 -5.91 1.59
C PHE A 162 12.19 -4.43 1.20
N LEU A 163 11.43 -4.14 0.14
CA LEU A 163 11.16 -2.76 -0.29
C LEU A 163 10.34 -1.99 0.76
N LEU A 164 9.33 -2.62 1.37
CA LEU A 164 8.53 -2.02 2.45
C LEU A 164 9.40 -1.63 3.64
N VAL A 165 10.24 -2.56 4.12
CA VAL A 165 11.16 -2.31 5.23
C VAL A 165 12.17 -1.23 4.87
N THR A 166 12.68 -1.22 3.63
CA THR A 166 13.62 -0.20 3.16
C THR A 166 12.99 1.19 3.17
N VAL A 167 11.78 1.34 2.63
CA VAL A 167 11.06 2.62 2.63
C VAL A 167 10.73 3.06 4.05
N PHE A 168 10.25 2.15 4.89
CA PHE A 168 9.97 2.46 6.29
C PHE A 168 11.22 2.94 7.03
N ALA A 169 12.33 2.19 6.94
CA ALA A 169 13.59 2.56 7.58
C ALA A 169 14.14 3.90 7.05
N ALA A 170 14.16 4.09 5.72
CA ALA A 170 14.61 5.35 5.11
C ALA A 170 13.74 6.52 5.54
N SER A 171 12.42 6.37 5.54
CA SER A 171 11.48 7.39 5.98
C SER A 171 11.66 7.78 7.43
N TRP A 172 11.89 6.80 8.31
CA TRP A 172 12.09 7.02 9.73
C TRP A 172 13.42 7.74 10.01
N LEU A 173 14.50 7.34 9.33
CA LEU A 173 15.80 8.01 9.39
C LEU A 173 15.73 9.46 8.88
N LEU A 174 15.02 9.70 7.78
CA LEU A 174 14.77 11.05 7.26
C LEU A 174 13.91 11.87 8.23
N GLY A 175 12.91 11.25 8.86
CA GLY A 175 12.08 11.86 9.90
C GLY A 175 12.93 12.40 11.04
N ILE A 176 13.83 11.58 11.57
CA ILE A 176 14.77 11.99 12.63
C ILE A 176 15.72 13.07 12.12
N GLY A 177 16.29 12.92 10.93
CA GLY A 177 17.28 13.85 10.39
C GLY A 177 16.72 15.23 10.05
N LEU A 178 15.49 15.31 9.54
CA LEU A 178 14.86 16.58 9.13
C LEU A 178 14.09 17.24 10.26
N TYR A 179 13.38 16.46 11.09
CA TYR A 179 12.41 16.98 12.07
C TYR A 179 12.82 16.76 13.53
N GLY A 180 13.87 15.99 13.80
CA GLY A 180 14.27 15.62 15.16
C GLY A 180 13.32 14.62 15.82
N THR A 181 13.43 14.47 17.14
CA THR A 181 12.70 13.43 17.92
C THR A 181 11.58 13.98 18.81
N GLY A 182 11.34 15.30 18.80
CA GLY A 182 10.38 15.95 19.72
C GLY A 182 8.93 15.48 19.57
N ALA A 183 8.54 14.98 18.40
CA ALA A 183 7.19 14.49 18.12
C ALA A 183 6.99 12.97 18.36
N LEU A 184 7.98 12.25 18.92
CA LEU A 184 7.91 10.79 19.10
C LEU A 184 6.72 10.35 19.94
N HIS A 185 6.39 11.13 20.97
CA HIS A 185 5.35 10.80 21.95
C HIS A 185 4.05 11.61 21.75
N GLN A 186 3.95 12.38 20.67
CA GLN A 186 2.73 13.16 20.40
C GLN A 186 1.61 12.21 19.93
N PRO A 187 0.44 12.22 20.59
CA PRO A 187 -0.71 11.44 20.15
C PRO A 187 -1.26 12.00 18.83
N ILE A 188 -1.91 11.14 18.04
CA ILE A 188 -2.72 11.58 16.92
C ILE A 188 -4.16 11.75 17.39
N LEU A 189 -4.81 12.82 16.93
CA LEU A 189 -6.21 13.09 17.18
C LEU A 189 -7.02 12.59 15.98
N ASP A 190 -7.98 11.71 16.23
CA ASP A 190 -8.96 11.25 15.23
C ASP A 190 -10.36 11.60 15.74
N VAL A 191 -11.24 12.09 14.86
CA VAL A 191 -12.62 12.44 15.23
C VAL A 191 -13.55 11.37 14.68
N ARG A 192 -14.19 10.63 15.59
CA ARG A 192 -15.18 9.59 15.25
C ARG A 192 -16.49 9.90 15.95
N ASP A 193 -17.56 9.99 15.16
CA ASP A 193 -18.91 10.21 15.68
C ASP A 193 -19.03 11.43 16.61
N GLY A 194 -18.22 12.48 16.34
CA GLY A 194 -18.19 13.72 17.13
C GLY A 194 -17.33 13.66 18.40
N ILE A 195 -16.61 12.57 18.66
CA ILE A 195 -15.69 12.40 19.79
C ILE A 195 -14.26 12.39 19.27
N VAL A 196 -13.37 13.14 19.93
CA VAL A 196 -11.93 13.07 19.66
C VAL A 196 -11.33 11.91 20.42
N ILE A 197 -10.65 11.01 19.70
CA ILE A 197 -9.95 9.86 20.28
C ILE A 197 -8.46 10.04 20.03
N GLU A 198 -7.70 9.93 21.12
CA GLU A 198 -6.24 9.95 21.08
C GLU A 198 -5.70 8.55 20.83
N HIS A 199 -4.90 8.38 19.78
CA HIS A 199 -4.24 7.12 19.48
C HIS A 199 -2.73 7.29 19.27
N SER A 200 -1.98 6.22 19.54
CA SER A 200 -0.55 6.19 19.26
C SER A 200 -0.29 6.28 17.76
N MET A 201 0.53 7.26 17.37
CA MET A 201 0.96 7.45 15.97
C MET A 201 1.63 6.20 15.40
N VAL A 202 2.45 5.50 16.21
CA VAL A 202 3.13 4.26 15.80
C VAL A 202 2.12 3.18 15.44
N ALA A 203 1.10 2.99 16.29
CA ALA A 203 0.07 1.98 16.08
C ALA A 203 -0.74 2.29 14.81
N SER A 204 -1.14 3.54 14.62
CA SER A 204 -1.87 3.99 13.43
C SER A 204 -1.06 3.79 12.13
N LEU A 205 0.23 4.13 12.15
CA LEU A 205 1.11 3.94 11.00
C LEU A 205 1.32 2.45 10.71
N LEU A 206 1.64 1.63 11.70
CA LEU A 206 1.81 0.18 11.50
C LEU A 206 0.52 -0.46 10.96
N GLN A 207 -0.64 -0.05 11.47
CA GLN A 207 -1.93 -0.50 10.96
C GLN A 207 -2.12 -0.08 9.49
N THR A 208 -1.81 1.16 9.15
CA THR A 208 -1.93 1.69 7.78
C THR A 208 -0.98 0.97 6.82
N TYR A 209 0.27 0.72 7.20
CA TYR A 209 1.22 -0.07 6.43
C TYR A 209 0.74 -1.51 6.25
N ALA A 210 0.24 -2.14 7.31
CA ALA A 210 -0.29 -3.50 7.26
C ALA A 210 -1.48 -3.61 6.29
N LEU A 211 -2.45 -2.70 6.38
CA LEU A 211 -3.62 -2.68 5.50
C LEU A 211 -3.24 -2.44 4.03
N ASN A 212 -2.35 -1.49 3.75
CA ASN A 212 -1.87 -1.24 2.38
C ASN A 212 -1.03 -2.39 1.82
N SER A 213 -0.32 -3.13 2.68
CA SER A 213 0.42 -4.31 2.25
C SER A 213 -0.48 -5.43 1.74
N VAL A 214 -1.74 -5.49 2.19
CA VAL A 214 -2.72 -6.44 1.65
C VAL A 214 -3.01 -6.16 0.18
N SER A 215 -3.23 -4.90 -0.19
CA SER A 215 -3.41 -4.48 -1.59
C SER A 215 -2.20 -4.87 -2.45
N LEU A 216 -0.99 -4.60 -1.93
CA LEU A 216 0.26 -4.99 -2.57
C LEU A 216 0.30 -6.50 -2.84
N VAL A 217 0.07 -7.32 -1.80
CA VAL A 217 0.11 -8.79 -1.92
C VAL A 217 -0.92 -9.27 -2.93
N MET A 218 -2.13 -8.73 -2.91
CA MET A 218 -3.20 -9.09 -3.84
C MET A 218 -2.84 -8.78 -5.29
N MET A 219 -2.33 -7.58 -5.55
CA MET A 219 -1.95 -7.16 -6.89
C MET A 219 -0.69 -7.86 -7.41
N ALA A 220 0.28 -8.12 -6.54
CA ALA A 220 1.43 -8.98 -6.86
C ALA A 220 0.99 -10.41 -7.20
N THR A 221 0.02 -10.96 -6.47
CA THR A 221 -0.55 -12.29 -6.71
C THR A 221 -1.32 -12.34 -8.03
N PHE A 222 -2.10 -11.30 -8.33
CA PHE A 222 -2.78 -11.15 -9.61
C PHE A 222 -1.77 -11.13 -10.77
N GLY A 223 -0.73 -10.30 -10.70
CA GLY A 223 0.31 -10.25 -11.73
C GLY A 223 1.11 -11.55 -11.86
N PHE A 224 1.40 -12.22 -10.76
CA PHE A 224 2.02 -13.55 -10.75
C PHE A 224 1.14 -14.59 -11.46
N MET A 225 -0.16 -14.55 -11.21
CA MET A 225 -1.13 -15.44 -11.84
C MET A 225 -1.23 -15.19 -13.34
N ILE A 226 -1.39 -13.93 -13.78
CA ILE A 226 -1.41 -13.58 -15.21
C ILE A 226 -0.10 -14.03 -15.87
N SER A 227 1.05 -13.78 -15.25
CA SER A 227 2.35 -14.22 -15.77
C SER A 227 2.44 -15.73 -15.95
N THR A 228 1.94 -16.49 -14.97
CA THR A 228 1.93 -17.96 -15.02
C THR A 228 0.97 -18.48 -16.09
N VAL A 229 -0.22 -17.88 -16.20
CA VAL A 229 -1.28 -18.31 -17.13
C VAL A 229 -0.89 -18.03 -18.59
N PHE A 230 -0.40 -16.81 -18.85
CA PHE A 230 -0.14 -16.30 -20.19
C PHE A 230 1.33 -16.45 -20.64
N ARG A 231 2.24 -16.83 -19.73
CA ARG A 231 3.69 -16.99 -20.00
C ARG A 231 4.33 -15.74 -20.66
N SER A 232 3.78 -14.56 -20.36
CA SER A 232 4.23 -13.28 -20.92
C SER A 232 4.42 -12.26 -19.82
N SER A 233 5.68 -11.83 -19.62
CA SER A 233 6.02 -10.79 -18.63
C SER A 233 5.33 -9.48 -19.00
N SER A 234 5.34 -9.09 -20.27
CA SER A 234 4.77 -7.82 -20.73
C SER A 234 3.26 -7.74 -20.50
N PHE A 235 2.53 -8.82 -20.81
CA PHE A 235 1.08 -8.85 -20.60
C PHE A 235 0.71 -8.81 -19.11
N ALA A 236 1.45 -9.56 -18.28
CA ALA A 236 1.26 -9.57 -16.83
C ALA A 236 1.55 -8.21 -16.19
N ILE A 237 2.65 -7.57 -16.59
CA ILE A 237 3.04 -6.26 -16.09
C ILE A 237 2.01 -5.21 -16.53
N GLY A 238 1.75 -5.10 -17.83
CA GLY A 238 0.84 -4.09 -18.38
C GLY A 238 -0.59 -4.22 -17.84
N GLY A 239 -1.15 -5.44 -17.86
CA GLY A 239 -2.51 -5.69 -17.38
C GLY A 239 -2.68 -5.42 -15.89
N SER A 240 -1.71 -5.83 -15.07
CA SER A 240 -1.80 -5.63 -13.61
C SER A 240 -1.63 -4.18 -13.21
N ILE A 241 -0.71 -3.44 -13.85
CA ILE A 241 -0.52 -2.01 -13.57
C ILE A 241 -1.73 -1.21 -14.05
N ALA A 242 -2.27 -1.50 -15.24
CA ALA A 242 -3.48 -0.84 -15.74
C ALA A 242 -4.65 -1.02 -14.75
N LEU A 243 -4.87 -2.25 -14.28
CA LEU A 243 -5.93 -2.55 -13.32
C LEU A 243 -5.67 -1.97 -11.92
N LEU A 244 -4.40 -1.81 -11.50
CA LEU A 244 -4.05 -1.15 -10.24
C LEU A 244 -4.61 0.28 -10.18
N PHE A 245 -4.49 1.05 -11.27
CA PHE A 245 -4.92 2.44 -11.32
C PHE A 245 -6.37 2.61 -11.75
N VAL A 246 -6.83 1.80 -12.70
CA VAL A 246 -8.17 1.95 -13.30
C VAL A 246 -9.23 1.20 -12.48
N GLY A 247 -8.86 0.12 -11.77
CA GLY A 247 -9.81 -0.74 -11.08
C GLY A 247 -10.65 -0.02 -10.03
N THR A 248 -10.04 0.83 -9.20
CA THR A 248 -10.76 1.64 -8.21
C THR A 248 -11.64 2.70 -8.85
N SER A 249 -11.20 3.30 -9.97
CA SER A 249 -11.98 4.26 -10.76
C SER A 249 -13.23 3.61 -11.36
N ILE A 250 -13.13 2.38 -11.85
CA ILE A 250 -14.28 1.60 -12.34
C ILE A 250 -15.28 1.36 -11.22
N VAL A 251 -14.81 0.96 -10.03
CA VAL A 251 -15.68 0.73 -8.87
C VAL A 251 -16.41 2.02 -8.48
N HIS A 252 -15.70 3.16 -8.45
CA HIS A 252 -16.32 4.46 -8.19
C HIS A 252 -17.43 4.80 -9.19
N GLY A 253 -17.18 4.60 -10.49
CA GLY A 253 -18.16 4.90 -11.55
C GLY A 253 -19.37 3.96 -11.56
N LEU A 254 -19.22 2.75 -11.01
CA LEU A 254 -20.28 1.73 -10.98
C LEU A 254 -20.86 1.51 -9.58
N ARG A 255 -20.56 2.37 -8.60
CA ARG A 255 -20.93 2.17 -7.19
C ARG A 255 -22.44 2.00 -6.92
N GLU A 256 -23.29 2.48 -7.82
CA GLU A 256 -24.75 2.36 -7.72
C GLU A 256 -25.26 0.92 -7.97
N TYR A 257 -24.44 0.07 -8.60
CA TYR A 257 -24.84 -1.28 -8.94
C TYR A 257 -24.55 -2.28 -7.79
N PRO A 258 -25.54 -3.07 -7.34
CA PRO A 258 -25.39 -3.95 -6.18
C PRO A 258 -24.31 -5.03 -6.28
N TRP A 259 -23.91 -5.41 -7.50
CA TRP A 259 -22.90 -6.45 -7.74
C TRP A 259 -21.46 -5.94 -7.59
N VAL A 260 -21.25 -4.62 -7.63
CA VAL A 260 -19.91 -4.01 -7.61
C VAL A 260 -19.21 -4.23 -6.28
N LYS A 261 -19.97 -4.42 -5.20
CA LYS A 261 -19.45 -4.83 -3.89
C LYS A 261 -18.73 -6.17 -3.87
N TYR A 262 -18.82 -6.99 -4.92
CA TYR A 262 -18.09 -8.27 -5.04
C TYR A 262 -16.86 -8.16 -5.95
N VAL A 263 -16.64 -7.02 -6.59
CA VAL A 263 -15.49 -6.81 -7.48
C VAL A 263 -14.23 -6.66 -6.63
N LEU A 264 -13.16 -7.38 -6.97
CA LEU A 264 -11.87 -7.34 -6.28
C LEU A 264 -11.43 -5.91 -5.90
N PHE A 265 -11.53 -4.98 -6.86
CA PHE A 265 -11.07 -3.60 -6.70
C PHE A 265 -11.85 -2.79 -5.64
N ALA A 266 -13.07 -3.21 -5.27
CA ALA A 266 -13.83 -2.59 -4.19
C ALA A 266 -13.23 -2.87 -2.81
N HIS A 267 -12.36 -3.88 -2.71
CA HIS A 267 -11.78 -4.36 -1.45
C HIS A 267 -10.29 -4.06 -1.30
N LEU A 268 -9.62 -3.52 -2.33
CA LEU A 268 -8.16 -3.31 -2.29
C LEU A 268 -7.73 -2.24 -1.28
N ASP A 269 -8.55 -1.21 -1.05
CA ASP A 269 -8.29 -0.22 -0.02
C ASP A 269 -8.97 -0.63 1.29
N LEU A 270 -8.25 -1.25 2.22
CA LEU A 270 -8.79 -1.58 3.54
C LEU A 270 -8.73 -0.38 4.51
N THR A 271 -8.01 0.69 4.17
CA THR A 271 -7.88 1.87 5.05
C THR A 271 -9.20 2.65 5.17
N GLN A 272 -10.12 2.48 4.22
CA GLN A 272 -11.49 3.00 4.28
C GLN A 272 -12.25 2.59 5.57
N TYR A 273 -11.93 1.42 6.13
CA TYR A 273 -12.55 0.92 7.36
C TYR A 273 -11.96 1.53 8.63
N ILE A 274 -10.72 2.03 8.58
CA ILE A 274 -10.19 2.85 9.68
C ILE A 274 -11.02 4.13 9.76
N LYS A 275 -11.30 4.76 8.62
CA LYS A 275 -12.00 6.06 8.55
C LYS A 275 -13.53 5.97 8.73
N GLY A 276 -14.08 4.76 8.88
CA GLY A 276 -15.52 4.53 9.03
C GLY A 276 -16.37 4.87 7.79
N LYS A 277 -15.74 5.16 6.64
CA LYS A 277 -16.40 5.65 5.43
C LYS A 277 -16.10 4.69 4.27
N PRO A 278 -16.78 3.52 4.20
CA PRO A 278 -16.59 2.57 3.11
C PRO A 278 -17.09 3.15 1.78
N LEU A 279 -16.49 2.69 0.69
CA LEU A 279 -16.75 3.13 -0.68
C LEU A 279 -18.18 2.82 -1.16
N ILE A 280 -18.73 1.70 -0.69
CA ILE A 280 -20.09 1.25 -0.98
C ILE A 280 -20.77 0.96 0.36
N GLU A 281 -22.00 1.45 0.50
CA GLU A 281 -22.80 1.24 1.71
C GLU A 281 -23.00 -0.26 2.00
N GLY A 282 -22.92 -0.62 3.29
CA GLY A 282 -23.05 -2.00 3.75
C GLY A 282 -21.79 -2.86 3.61
N MET A 283 -20.68 -2.34 3.06
CA MET A 283 -19.40 -3.04 3.10
C MET A 283 -18.79 -3.00 4.50
N THR A 284 -18.31 -4.15 4.98
CA THR A 284 -17.60 -4.28 6.26
C THR A 284 -16.17 -4.76 6.02
N LEU A 285 -15.29 -4.54 7.01
CA LEU A 285 -13.92 -5.03 6.97
C LEU A 285 -13.88 -6.56 6.81
N GLY A 286 -14.71 -7.28 7.56
CA GLY A 286 -14.78 -8.75 7.50
C GLY A 286 -15.21 -9.26 6.12
N PHE A 287 -16.21 -8.61 5.52
CA PHE A 287 -16.66 -8.93 4.16
C PHE A 287 -15.53 -8.72 3.13
N SER A 288 -14.81 -7.61 3.23
CA SER A 288 -13.69 -7.33 2.31
C SER A 288 -12.54 -8.32 2.46
N VAL A 289 -12.14 -8.64 3.69
CA VAL A 289 -11.10 -9.65 3.94
C VAL A 289 -11.50 -11.01 3.35
N MET A 290 -12.77 -11.42 3.52
CA MET A 290 -13.27 -12.67 2.95
C MET A 290 -13.21 -12.67 1.41
N MET A 291 -13.62 -11.57 0.77
CA MET A 291 -13.54 -11.43 -0.69
C MET A 291 -12.08 -11.47 -1.18
N LEU A 292 -11.17 -10.77 -0.52
CA LEU A 292 -9.74 -10.80 -0.86
C LEU A 292 -9.16 -12.22 -0.72
N LEU A 293 -9.50 -12.95 0.34
CA LEU A 293 -9.08 -14.35 0.52
C LEU A 293 -9.63 -15.26 -0.57
N ALA A 294 -10.90 -15.09 -0.98
CA ALA A 294 -11.49 -15.86 -2.06
C ALA A 294 -10.75 -15.64 -3.38
N TYR A 295 -10.47 -14.38 -3.74
CA TYR A 295 -9.66 -14.04 -4.92
C TYR A 295 -8.23 -14.55 -4.82
N PHE A 296 -7.60 -14.46 -3.64
CA PHE A 296 -6.25 -14.97 -3.41
C PHE A 296 -6.17 -16.48 -3.68
N VAL A 297 -7.10 -17.24 -3.09
CA VAL A 297 -7.19 -18.70 -3.28
C VAL A 297 -7.44 -19.02 -4.74
N LEU A 298 -8.35 -18.29 -5.42
CA LEU A 298 -8.62 -18.46 -6.84
C LEU A 298 -7.36 -18.25 -7.69
N PHE A 299 -6.64 -17.14 -7.48
CA PHE A 299 -5.44 -16.81 -8.25
C PHE A 299 -4.32 -17.83 -8.02
N MET A 300 -4.12 -18.26 -6.78
CA MET A 300 -3.13 -19.29 -6.46
C MET A 300 -3.55 -20.64 -7.05
N ALA A 301 -4.78 -21.08 -6.87
CA ALA A 301 -5.27 -22.34 -7.44
C ALA A 301 -5.08 -22.38 -8.96
N LEU A 302 -5.45 -21.31 -9.67
CA LEU A 302 -5.30 -21.20 -11.13
C LEU A 302 -3.83 -21.26 -11.55
N SER A 303 -2.95 -20.54 -10.85
CA SER A 303 -1.51 -20.52 -11.11
C SER A 303 -0.90 -21.92 -10.97
N PHE A 304 -1.18 -22.60 -9.85
CA PHE A 304 -0.64 -23.92 -9.56
C PHE A 304 -1.18 -24.99 -10.49
N PHE A 305 -2.49 -24.94 -10.81
CA PHE A 305 -3.12 -25.88 -11.73
C PHE A 305 -2.53 -25.78 -13.14
N ILE A 306 -2.43 -24.57 -13.69
CA ILE A 306 -1.91 -24.35 -15.05
C ILE A 306 -0.43 -24.69 -15.13
N PHE A 307 0.38 -24.27 -14.15
CA PHE A 307 1.80 -24.59 -14.11
C PHE A 307 2.06 -26.10 -13.92
N GLY A 308 1.18 -26.79 -13.19
CA GLY A 308 1.26 -28.23 -12.99
C GLY A 308 0.93 -29.05 -14.23
N LYS A 309 -0.18 -28.73 -14.91
CA LYS A 309 -0.72 -29.52 -16.02
C LYS A 309 -0.09 -29.25 -17.38
N ARG A 310 0.35 -28.01 -17.66
CA ARG A 310 0.88 -27.69 -19.00
C ARG A 310 2.33 -28.13 -19.10
N ASP A 311 2.60 -29.08 -19.99
CA ASP A 311 3.97 -29.45 -20.29
C ASP A 311 4.78 -28.23 -20.76
N VAL A 312 6.02 -28.22 -20.30
CA VAL A 312 7.01 -27.17 -20.51
C VAL A 312 7.83 -27.45 -21.79
N ALA A 313 7.58 -28.59 -22.43
CA ALA A 313 8.10 -28.92 -23.75
C ALA A 313 7.29 -28.19 -24.83
N ALA A 314 7.65 -26.93 -25.06
CA ALA A 314 7.60 -26.31 -26.38
C ALA A 314 9.02 -25.90 -26.77
#